data_AF-A0A6A6DZ87-F1
#
_entry.id   AF-A0A6A6DZ87-F1
#
_cell.length_a   1.000
_cell.length_b   1.000
_cell.length_c   1.000
_cell.angle_alpha   90.00
_cell.angle_beta   90.00
_cell.angle_gamma   90.00
#
_symmetry.space_group_name_H-M   'P 1'
#
loop_
_entity.id
_entity.type
_entity.pdbx_description
1 polymer ?
#
loop_
_entity_poly.entity_id
_entity_poly.type
_entity_poly.pdbx_seq_one_letter_code
_entity_poly.pdbx_strand_id
1 'polypeptide(L)'
;DWSKVPIYDVIAKAVARVSNRAFSRTLLFMRYPPHLEKAIAYAQDVVVSTELIRAFPNWLKPLLIRLTPIHRQRKLASEIMGWIVQERLDTNWEGKDKLDDMIQWLADTAPPVERTMPQIVERVMALNVASIHTTTMTLTSALYTLGARWEKYTPILRKEVRQHCEGGEVTKQALSKLTRLDSFLRECGRFNIPDFVSVRLVCNARKDFRFKDGTIVPTGARVGAPSLVLHNESQYYRD
;
A
#
# COMPACT_ATOMS: atom_id res chain seq x y z
N ASP A 1 16.60 -23.20 18.90
CA ASP A 1 15.56 -24.04 18.29
C ASP A 1 14.94 -23.40 17.06
N TRP A 2 14.67 -24.19 16.03
CA TRP A 2 14.00 -23.75 14.81
C TRP A 2 12.48 -23.89 14.97
N SER A 3 11.72 -22.86 14.57
CA SER A 3 10.26 -22.89 14.58
C SER A 3 9.70 -22.54 13.20
N LYS A 4 8.56 -23.15 12.84
CA LYS A 4 7.83 -22.81 11.62
C LYS A 4 7.09 -21.49 11.85
N VAL A 5 7.19 -20.58 10.88
CA VAL A 5 6.60 -19.24 10.98
C VAL A 5 5.84 -18.92 9.69
N PRO A 6 4.58 -18.44 9.76
CA PRO A 6 3.86 -17.94 8.59
C PRO A 6 4.45 -16.60 8.15
N ILE A 7 5.32 -16.64 7.14
CA ILE A 7 6.15 -15.48 6.76
C ILE A 7 5.32 -14.28 6.30
N TYR A 8 4.21 -14.52 5.61
CA TYR A 8 3.29 -13.48 5.17
C TYR A 8 2.73 -12.69 6.36
N ASP A 9 2.22 -13.38 7.38
CA ASP A 9 1.59 -12.74 8.55
C ASP A 9 2.62 -11.94 9.37
N VAL A 10 3.85 -12.44 9.47
CA VAL A 10 4.93 -11.74 10.16
C VAL A 10 5.31 -10.46 9.42
N ILE A 11 5.43 -10.52 8.09
CA ILE A 11 5.70 -9.34 7.26
C ILE A 11 4.53 -8.35 7.36
N ALA A 12 3.28 -8.81 7.23
CA ALA A 12 2.10 -7.97 7.32
C ALA A 12 2.05 -7.21 8.64
N LYS A 13 2.33 -7.89 9.76
CA LYS A 13 2.43 -7.26 11.09
C LYS A 13 3.57 -6.25 11.16
N ALA A 14 4.75 -6.55 10.61
CA ALA A 14 5.88 -5.64 10.60
C ALA A 14 5.58 -4.37 9.77
N VAL A 15 5.09 -4.54 8.54
CA VAL A 15 4.72 -3.44 7.64
C VAL A 15 3.62 -2.59 8.25
N ALA A 16 2.55 -3.20 8.77
CA ALA A 16 1.47 -2.47 9.40
C ALA A 16 1.95 -1.61 10.57
N ARG A 17 2.88 -2.11 11.39
CA ARG A 17 3.48 -1.32 12.49
C ARG A 17 4.25 -0.12 11.96
N VAL A 18 5.08 -0.31 10.93
CA VAL A 18 5.90 0.75 10.35
C VAL A 18 5.04 1.80 9.65
N SER A 19 4.08 1.38 8.81
CA SER A 19 3.15 2.28 8.11
C SER A 19 2.33 3.12 9.10
N ASN A 20 1.71 2.49 10.11
CA ASN A 20 0.90 3.23 11.07
C ASN A 20 1.74 4.15 11.96
N ARG A 21 3.00 3.80 12.27
CA ARG A 21 3.93 4.70 12.96
C ARG A 21 4.26 5.94 12.12
N ALA A 22 4.46 5.76 10.81
CA ALA A 22 4.70 6.86 9.89
C ALA A 22 3.44 7.74 9.72
N PHE A 23 2.26 7.14 9.69
CA PHE A 23 1.01 7.85 9.39
C PHE A 23 0.38 8.58 10.58
N SER A 24 0.45 8.04 11.80
CA SER A 24 -0.37 8.53 12.92
C SER A 24 0.42 8.77 14.20
N ARG A 25 1.75 8.98 14.08
CA ARG A 25 2.71 9.26 15.17
C ARG A 25 2.23 8.81 16.55
N THR A 26 2.44 7.52 16.85
CA THR A 26 2.38 6.91 18.20
C THR A 26 1.00 6.82 18.89
N LEU A 27 0.03 7.69 18.61
CA LEU A 27 -1.21 7.80 19.39
C LEU A 27 -2.18 6.62 19.22
N LEU A 28 -2.37 6.13 18.00
CA LEU A 28 -3.24 4.97 17.74
C LEU A 28 -2.60 3.64 18.19
N PHE A 29 -1.26 3.56 18.14
CA PHE A 29 -0.50 2.33 18.41
C PHE A 29 -0.35 2.04 19.90
N MET A 30 -0.14 3.06 20.74
CA MET A 30 0.06 2.87 22.18
C MET A 30 -1.22 2.50 22.95
N ARG A 31 -2.40 2.86 22.44
CA ARG A 31 -3.66 2.68 23.18
C ARG A 31 -4.49 1.45 22.77
N TYR A 32 -4.26 0.85 21.60
CA TYR A 32 -5.09 -0.27 21.11
C TYR A 32 -4.30 -1.33 20.32
N PRO A 33 -3.66 -2.31 20.98
CA PRO A 33 -3.05 -3.49 20.33
C PRO A 33 -3.97 -4.25 19.35
N PRO A 34 -5.30 -4.38 19.60
CA PRO A 34 -6.23 -5.00 18.64
C PRO A 34 -6.36 -4.25 17.32
N HIS A 35 -5.93 -2.99 17.23
CA HIS A 35 -6.04 -2.16 16.02
C HIS A 35 -5.19 -2.69 14.86
N LEU A 36 -4.05 -3.32 15.16
CA LEU A 36 -3.13 -3.83 14.14
C LEU A 36 -3.65 -5.08 13.44
N GLU A 37 -4.18 -6.02 14.21
CA GLU A 37 -4.79 -7.22 13.65
C GLU A 37 -6.04 -6.84 12.84
N LYS A 38 -6.81 -5.85 13.32
CA LYS A 38 -7.96 -5.30 12.60
C LYS A 38 -7.56 -4.55 11.32
N ALA A 39 -6.45 -3.81 11.31
CA ALA A 39 -5.96 -3.12 10.11
C ALA A 39 -5.50 -4.10 9.03
N ILE A 40 -4.84 -5.20 9.42
CA ILE A 40 -4.44 -6.28 8.51
C ILE A 40 -5.67 -7.01 7.98
N ALA A 41 -6.61 -7.37 8.87
CA ALA A 41 -7.87 -7.99 8.48
C ALA A 41 -8.69 -7.08 7.54
N TYR A 42 -8.70 -5.77 7.77
CA TYR A 42 -9.36 -4.82 6.89
C TYR A 42 -8.75 -4.82 5.49
N ALA A 43 -7.42 -4.83 5.37
CA ALA A 43 -6.77 -4.87 4.06
C ALA A 43 -7.16 -6.13 3.27
N GLN A 44 -7.24 -7.27 3.93
CA GLN A 44 -7.71 -8.52 3.32
C GLN A 44 -9.20 -8.44 2.97
N ASP A 45 -10.04 -7.96 3.90
CA ASP A 45 -11.48 -7.81 3.72
C ASP A 45 -11.83 -6.88 2.56
N VAL A 46 -11.08 -5.80 2.34
CA VAL A 46 -11.26 -4.89 1.19
C VAL A 46 -11.02 -5.63 -0.12
N VAL A 47 -9.95 -6.41 -0.22
CA VAL A 47 -9.61 -7.16 -1.44
C VAL A 47 -10.66 -8.23 -1.70
N VAL A 48 -11.00 -9.05 -0.69
CA VAL A 48 -12.02 -10.09 -0.80
C VAL A 48 -13.37 -9.49 -1.18
N SER A 49 -13.78 -8.41 -0.51
CA SER A 49 -15.02 -7.72 -0.83
C SER A 49 -14.99 -7.26 -2.28
N THR A 50 -13.94 -6.56 -2.70
CA THR A 50 -13.81 -6.04 -4.08
C THR A 50 -13.93 -7.13 -5.12
N GLU A 51 -13.24 -8.26 -4.96
CA GLU A 51 -13.32 -9.39 -5.90
C GLU A 51 -14.71 -10.03 -5.92
N LEU A 52 -15.38 -10.17 -4.77
CA LEU A 52 -16.75 -10.69 -4.70
C LEU A 52 -17.75 -9.83 -5.48
N ILE A 53 -17.69 -8.50 -5.36
CA ILE A 53 -18.64 -7.58 -6.02
C ILE A 53 -18.25 -7.26 -7.47
N ARG A 54 -17.03 -7.58 -7.90
CA ARG A 54 -16.51 -7.21 -9.23
C ARG A 54 -17.32 -7.83 -10.37
N ALA A 55 -17.82 -9.04 -10.20
CA ALA A 55 -18.60 -9.77 -11.19
C ALA A 55 -20.04 -9.26 -11.35
N PHE A 56 -20.54 -8.42 -10.43
CA PHE A 56 -21.93 -7.97 -10.42
C PHE A 56 -22.14 -6.63 -11.12
N PRO A 57 -23.32 -6.39 -11.71
CA PRO A 57 -23.64 -5.11 -12.35
C PRO A 57 -23.73 -3.97 -11.32
N ASN A 58 -23.44 -2.74 -11.76
CA ASN A 58 -23.31 -1.58 -10.85
C ASN A 58 -24.55 -1.30 -10.00
N TRP A 59 -25.76 -1.59 -10.50
CA TRP A 59 -27.01 -1.38 -9.75
C TRP A 59 -27.16 -2.34 -8.56
N LEU A 60 -26.52 -3.51 -8.59
CA LEU A 60 -26.60 -4.52 -7.54
C LEU A 60 -25.50 -4.35 -6.47
N LYS A 61 -24.39 -3.68 -6.83
CA LYS A 61 -23.25 -3.44 -5.92
C LYS A 61 -23.64 -2.75 -4.60
N PRO A 62 -24.51 -1.72 -4.55
CA PRO A 62 -24.87 -1.07 -3.29
C PRO A 62 -25.54 -2.01 -2.29
N LEU A 63 -26.33 -2.97 -2.77
CA LEU A 63 -26.98 -3.98 -1.93
C LEU A 63 -25.96 -5.00 -1.43
N LEU A 64 -25.12 -5.52 -2.34
CA LEU A 64 -24.13 -6.54 -2.01
C LEU A 64 -23.03 -6.02 -1.09
N ILE A 65 -22.59 -4.76 -1.23
CA ILE A 65 -21.60 -4.15 -0.34
C ILE A 65 -22.05 -4.25 1.13
N ARG A 66 -23.35 -4.10 1.42
CA ARG A 66 -23.88 -4.23 2.79
C ARG A 66 -23.72 -5.64 3.37
N LEU A 67 -23.62 -6.65 2.51
CA LEU A 67 -23.41 -8.05 2.88
C LEU A 67 -21.92 -8.42 2.96
N THR A 68 -21.02 -7.54 2.48
CA THR A 68 -19.58 -7.81 2.49
C THR A 68 -18.92 -7.36 3.81
N PRO A 69 -17.77 -7.99 4.19
CA PRO A 69 -17.02 -7.62 5.39
C PRO A 69 -16.66 -6.14 5.50
N ILE A 70 -16.44 -5.46 4.35
CA ILE A 70 -16.03 -4.05 4.31
C ILE A 70 -17.03 -3.12 5.01
N HIS A 71 -18.34 -3.41 4.96
CA HIS A 71 -19.35 -2.56 5.60
C HIS A 71 -19.18 -2.57 7.12
N ARG A 72 -18.93 -3.74 7.70
CA ARG A 72 -18.69 -3.87 9.16
C ARG A 72 -17.39 -3.18 9.54
N GLN A 73 -16.35 -3.34 8.72
CA GLN A 73 -15.05 -2.74 9.00
C GLN A 73 -15.05 -1.21 8.90
N ARG A 74 -15.82 -0.62 7.98
CA ARG A 74 -16.00 0.85 7.91
C ARG A 74 -16.58 1.41 9.21
N LYS A 75 -17.63 0.78 9.73
CA LYS A 75 -18.24 1.18 11.01
C LYS A 75 -17.23 1.08 12.15
N LEU A 76 -16.51 -0.04 12.22
CA LEU A 76 -15.49 -0.27 13.24
C LEU A 76 -14.34 0.75 13.16
N ALA A 77 -13.90 1.12 11.96
CA ALA A 77 -12.87 2.14 11.76
C ALA A 77 -13.33 3.51 12.28
N SER A 78 -14.58 3.88 12.03
CA SER A 78 -15.17 5.10 12.59
C SER A 78 -15.30 5.05 14.11
N GLU A 79 -15.61 3.89 14.71
CA GLU A 79 -15.65 3.74 16.16
C GLU A 79 -14.25 3.90 16.79
N ILE A 80 -13.20 3.38 16.15
CA ILE A 80 -11.84 3.39 16.72
C ILE A 80 -11.12 4.72 16.48
N MET A 81 -11.24 5.29 15.27
CA MET A 81 -10.49 6.48 14.85
C MET A 81 -11.36 7.73 14.68
N GLY A 82 -12.69 7.60 14.78
CA GLY A 82 -13.58 8.74 14.56
C GLY A 82 -13.34 9.87 15.55
N TRP A 83 -13.09 9.55 16.82
CA TRP A 83 -12.84 10.56 17.85
C TRP A 83 -11.57 11.38 17.57
N ILE A 84 -10.46 10.73 17.17
CA ILE A 84 -9.20 11.44 16.89
C ILE A 84 -9.32 12.26 15.60
N VAL A 85 -10.05 11.76 14.61
CA VAL A 85 -10.31 12.52 13.38
C VAL A 85 -11.22 13.72 13.67
N GLN A 86 -12.26 13.54 14.49
CA GLN A 86 -13.18 14.61 14.88
C GLN A 86 -12.44 15.71 15.65
N GLU A 87 -11.60 15.34 16.62
CA GLU A 87 -10.73 16.28 17.34
C GLU A 87 -9.86 17.12 16.38
N ARG A 88 -9.34 16.50 15.31
CA ARG A 88 -8.52 17.18 14.29
C ARG A 88 -9.33 18.17 13.45
N LEU A 89 -10.60 17.86 13.20
CA LEU A 89 -11.50 18.69 12.41
C LEU A 89 -12.02 19.88 13.22
N ASP A 90 -12.27 19.68 14.52
CA ASP A 90 -12.82 20.70 15.41
C ASP A 90 -11.74 21.67 15.94
N THR A 91 -10.49 21.22 15.98
CA THR A 91 -9.37 22.04 16.45
C THR A 91 -8.78 22.87 15.31
N ASN A 92 -8.72 24.19 15.47
CA ASN A 92 -8.00 25.06 14.54
C ASN A 92 -6.49 25.04 14.85
N TRP A 93 -5.77 24.12 14.21
CA TRP A 93 -4.32 23.97 14.38
C TRP A 93 -3.58 25.09 13.64
N GLU A 94 -3.00 26.06 14.36
CA GLU A 94 -2.20 27.14 13.79
C GLU A 94 -0.72 27.04 14.17
N GLY A 95 0.17 27.48 13.27
CA GLY A 95 1.59 27.61 13.55
C GLY A 95 2.30 26.31 13.97
N LYS A 96 3.08 26.36 15.05
CA LYS A 96 3.96 25.27 15.52
C LYS A 96 3.24 24.13 16.23
N ASP A 97 1.99 24.33 16.64
CA ASP A 97 1.21 23.31 17.35
C ASP A 97 0.52 22.34 16.39
N LYS A 98 0.53 22.66 15.09
CA LYS A 98 -0.04 21.80 14.05
C LYS A 98 0.72 20.50 13.95
N LEU A 99 -0.02 19.40 14.05
CA LEU A 99 0.58 18.08 13.90
C LEU A 99 1.00 17.83 12.47
N ASP A 100 2.21 17.31 12.34
CA ASP A 100 2.78 16.85 11.08
C ASP A 100 2.57 15.34 10.97
N ASP A 101 1.34 14.94 10.63
CA ASP A 101 0.95 13.55 10.41
C ASP A 101 -0.08 13.40 9.28
N MET A 102 -0.28 12.16 8.82
CA MET A 102 -1.14 11.87 7.67
C MET A 102 -2.60 12.24 7.91
N ILE A 103 -3.09 12.13 9.14
CA ILE A 103 -4.49 12.48 9.45
C ILE A 103 -4.69 13.98 9.27
N GLN A 104 -3.74 14.79 9.75
CA GLN A 104 -3.77 16.23 9.56
C GLN A 104 -3.60 16.60 8.08
N TRP A 105 -2.67 15.98 7.36
CA TRP A 105 -2.48 16.23 5.93
C TRP A 105 -3.76 15.93 5.13
N LEU A 106 -4.48 14.85 5.46
CA LEU A 106 -5.75 14.50 4.83
C LEU A 106 -6.85 15.51 5.15
N ALA A 107 -6.93 15.97 6.40
CA ALA A 107 -7.92 16.97 6.82
C ALA A 107 -7.69 18.33 6.15
N ASP A 108 -6.42 18.74 6.01
CA ASP A 108 -6.03 20.02 5.39
C ASP A 108 -6.28 20.04 3.88
N THR A 109 -6.04 18.91 3.21
CA THR A 109 -6.13 18.80 1.76
C THR A 109 -7.55 18.46 1.30
N ALA A 110 -8.44 18.06 2.22
CA ALA A 110 -9.80 17.69 1.87
C ALA A 110 -10.63 18.91 1.40
N PRO A 111 -11.33 18.80 0.26
CA PRO A 111 -12.35 19.78 -0.11
C PRO A 111 -13.38 19.96 1.01
N PRO A 112 -14.01 21.14 1.17
CA PRO A 112 -14.95 21.37 2.27
C PRO A 112 -16.09 20.35 2.37
N VAL A 113 -16.60 19.89 1.23
CA VAL A 113 -17.66 18.86 1.13
C VAL A 113 -17.17 17.47 1.56
N GLU A 114 -15.85 17.26 1.49
CA GLU A 114 -15.20 15.99 1.79
C GLU A 114 -14.45 16.01 3.15
N ARG A 115 -14.52 17.14 3.86
CA ARG A 115 -13.86 17.36 5.16
C ARG A 115 -14.79 16.96 6.30
N THR A 116 -15.26 15.70 6.27
CA THR A 116 -16.08 15.12 7.35
C THR A 116 -15.36 13.93 7.98
N MET A 117 -15.64 13.66 9.26
CA MET A 117 -15.01 12.55 9.98
C MET A 117 -15.12 11.21 9.23
N PRO A 118 -16.30 10.77 8.74
CA PRO A 118 -16.41 9.48 8.04
C PRO A 118 -15.57 9.40 6.77
N GLN A 119 -15.44 10.50 6.02
CA GLN A 119 -14.66 10.55 4.78
C GLN A 119 -13.15 10.55 5.06
N ILE A 120 -12.69 11.29 6.08
CA ILE A 120 -11.29 11.28 6.46
C ILE A 120 -10.88 9.91 7.02
N VAL A 121 -11.73 9.29 7.86
CA VAL A 121 -11.52 7.92 8.34
C VAL A 121 -11.40 6.94 7.16
N GLU A 122 -12.30 7.02 6.17
CA GLU A 122 -12.24 6.17 4.99
C GLU A 122 -10.93 6.33 4.20
N ARG A 123 -10.42 7.55 4.07
CA ARG A 123 -9.12 7.83 3.41
C ARG A 123 -7.95 7.25 4.18
N VAL A 124 -7.93 7.41 5.51
CA VAL A 124 -6.90 6.81 6.38
C VAL A 124 -6.89 5.29 6.21
N MET A 125 -8.08 4.68 6.20
CA MET A 125 -8.23 3.25 5.98
C MET A 125 -7.74 2.83 4.60
N ALA A 126 -8.10 3.54 3.54
CA ALA A 126 -7.65 3.25 2.19
C ALA A 126 -6.12 3.33 2.04
N LEU A 127 -5.49 4.35 2.64
CA LEU A 127 -4.02 4.49 2.63
C LEU A 127 -3.32 3.37 3.39
N ASN A 128 -3.88 2.94 4.53
CA ASN A 128 -3.38 1.79 5.28
C ASN A 128 -3.43 0.50 4.44
N VAL A 129 -4.53 0.24 3.72
CA VAL A 129 -4.62 -0.93 2.84
C VAL A 129 -3.59 -0.85 1.72
N ALA A 130 -3.47 0.31 1.07
CA ALA A 130 -2.52 0.54 -0.01
C ALA A 130 -1.07 0.30 0.43
N SER A 131 -0.68 0.78 1.62
CA SER A 131 0.69 0.66 2.13
C SER A 131 1.01 -0.75 2.63
N ILE A 132 0.06 -1.41 3.30
CA ILE A 132 0.28 -2.72 3.92
C ILE A 132 0.29 -3.82 2.87
N HIS A 133 -0.72 -3.87 2.01
CA HIS A 133 -0.93 -5.01 1.12
C HIS A 133 0.19 -5.14 0.08
N THR A 134 0.48 -4.06 -0.65
CA THR A 134 1.48 -4.06 -1.74
C THR A 134 2.89 -4.38 -1.23
N THR A 135 3.30 -3.74 -0.13
CA THR A 135 4.60 -3.95 0.50
C THR A 135 4.74 -5.37 1.05
N THR A 136 3.68 -5.90 1.68
CA THR A 136 3.66 -7.29 2.19
C THR A 136 3.86 -8.28 1.06
N MET A 137 3.06 -8.18 -0.02
CA MET A 137 3.20 -9.06 -1.18
C MET A 137 4.59 -9.00 -1.81
N THR A 138 5.14 -7.81 -1.95
CA THR A 138 6.48 -7.60 -2.54
C THR A 138 7.57 -8.26 -1.69
N LEU A 139 7.56 -8.01 -0.38
CA LEU A 139 8.54 -8.58 0.54
C LEU A 139 8.39 -10.10 0.67
N THR A 140 7.16 -10.60 0.73
CA THR A 140 6.90 -12.05 0.76
C THR A 140 7.48 -12.72 -0.49
N SER A 141 7.20 -12.17 -1.67
CA SER A 141 7.72 -12.71 -2.94
C SER A 141 9.25 -12.64 -3.02
N ALA A 142 9.85 -11.55 -2.54
CA ALA A 142 11.30 -11.40 -2.47
C ALA A 142 11.94 -12.43 -1.53
N LEU A 143 11.36 -12.70 -0.36
CA LEU A 143 11.88 -13.72 0.57
C LEU A 143 11.73 -15.13 0.02
N TYR A 144 10.62 -15.46 -0.64
CA TYR A 144 10.48 -16.75 -1.32
C TYR A 144 11.51 -16.90 -2.44
N THR A 145 11.73 -15.85 -3.24
CA THR A 145 12.77 -15.85 -4.30
C THR A 145 14.17 -16.03 -3.72
N LEU A 146 14.46 -15.35 -2.60
CA LEU A 146 15.73 -15.46 -1.89
C LEU A 146 15.94 -16.87 -1.33
N GLY A 147 14.89 -17.51 -0.81
CA GLY A 147 14.94 -18.89 -0.34
C GLY A 147 15.15 -19.90 -1.47
N ALA A 148 14.42 -19.73 -2.58
CA ALA A 148 14.50 -20.63 -3.73
C ALA A 148 15.84 -20.53 -4.49
N ARG A 149 16.48 -19.35 -4.48
CA ARG A 149 17.76 -19.09 -5.16
C ARG A 149 18.83 -18.64 -4.18
N TRP A 150 18.87 -19.30 -3.02
CA TRP A 150 19.72 -18.96 -1.89
C TRP A 150 21.19 -18.79 -2.27
N GLU A 151 21.76 -19.78 -2.95
CA GLU A 151 23.18 -19.81 -3.31
C GLU A 151 23.57 -18.66 -4.24
N LYS A 152 22.65 -18.25 -5.12
CA LYS A 152 22.87 -17.19 -6.11
C LYS A 152 22.85 -15.80 -5.48
N TYR A 153 21.88 -15.52 -4.60
CA TYR A 153 21.65 -14.14 -4.14
C TYR A 153 22.11 -13.89 -2.71
N THR A 154 21.88 -14.81 -1.78
CA THR A 154 22.04 -14.51 -0.36
C THR A 154 23.47 -14.17 0.07
N PRO A 155 24.53 -14.88 -0.36
CA PRO A 155 25.90 -14.52 0.02
C PRO A 155 26.27 -13.10 -0.42
N ILE A 156 25.84 -12.72 -1.62
CA ILE A 156 26.11 -11.42 -2.24
C ILE A 156 25.42 -10.31 -1.45
N LEU A 157 24.12 -10.48 -1.16
CA LEU A 157 23.33 -9.49 -0.43
C LEU A 157 23.79 -9.34 1.01
N ARG A 158 24.10 -10.45 1.69
CA ARG A 158 24.65 -10.41 3.06
C ARG A 158 26.00 -9.71 3.14
N LYS A 159 26.87 -9.91 2.14
CA LYS A 159 28.16 -9.22 2.06
C LYS A 159 27.95 -7.70 1.92
N GLU A 160 27.06 -7.28 1.03
CA GLU A 160 26.75 -5.85 0.84
C GLU A 160 26.17 -5.21 2.11
N VAL A 161 25.21 -5.88 2.76
CA VAL A 161 24.62 -5.38 4.01
C VAL A 161 25.67 -5.26 5.12
N ARG A 162 26.55 -6.27 5.27
CA ARG A 162 27.62 -6.22 6.29
C ARG A 162 28.64 -5.11 6.02
N GLN A 163 28.90 -4.79 4.75
CA GLN A 163 29.85 -3.76 4.36
C GLN A 163 29.33 -2.34 4.59
N HIS A 164 28.01 -2.13 4.53
CA HIS A 164 27.42 -0.80 4.57
C HIS A 164 26.56 -0.51 5.81
N CYS A 165 26.15 -1.55 6.55
CA CYS A 165 25.41 -1.47 7.80
C CYS A 165 26.23 -2.08 8.95
N GLU A 166 27.48 -1.62 9.12
CA GLU A 166 28.35 -2.05 10.22
C GLU A 166 27.72 -1.67 11.58
N GLY A 167 27.84 -2.55 12.58
CA GLY A 167 27.23 -2.34 13.90
C GLY A 167 25.70 -2.55 13.96
N GLY A 168 25.06 -2.89 12.84
CA GLY A 168 23.60 -3.12 12.79
C GLY A 168 22.77 -1.84 12.64
N GLU A 169 23.41 -0.68 12.46
CA GLU A 169 22.70 0.57 12.23
C GLU A 169 22.24 0.70 10.78
N VAL A 170 20.92 0.89 10.59
CA VAL A 170 20.32 1.14 9.29
C VAL A 170 20.03 2.64 9.17
N THR A 171 20.94 3.37 8.53
CA THR A 171 20.77 4.79 8.23
C THR A 171 20.32 5.03 6.79
N LYS A 172 19.74 6.20 6.50
CA LYS A 172 19.36 6.57 5.12
C LYS A 172 20.57 6.53 4.16
N GLN A 173 21.75 6.93 4.64
CA GLN A 173 23.00 6.90 3.87
C GLN A 173 23.52 5.47 3.65
N ALA A 174 23.32 4.57 4.62
CA ALA A 174 23.66 3.16 4.45
C ALA A 174 22.74 2.51 3.40
N LEU A 175 21.43 2.77 3.47
CA LEU A 175 20.45 2.25 2.52
C LEU A 175 20.77 2.66 1.07
N SER A 176 21.21 3.90 0.82
CA SER A 176 21.59 4.34 -0.53
C SER A 176 22.80 3.61 -1.11
N LYS A 177 23.58 2.88 -0.29
CA LYS A 177 24.74 2.09 -0.74
C LYS A 177 24.37 0.64 -1.07
N LEU A 178 23.18 0.16 -0.68
CA LEU A 178 22.72 -1.21 -0.90
C LEU A 178 22.21 -1.43 -2.33
N THR A 179 23.08 -1.22 -3.31
CA THR A 179 22.73 -1.19 -4.74
C THR A 179 22.27 -2.56 -5.24
N ARG A 180 22.91 -3.65 -4.76
CA ARG A 180 22.56 -5.03 -5.15
C ARG A 180 21.26 -5.46 -4.51
N LEU A 181 21.01 -5.07 -3.26
CA LEU A 181 19.72 -5.31 -2.61
C LEU A 181 18.58 -4.58 -3.33
N ASP A 182 18.78 -3.32 -3.69
CA ASP A 182 17.81 -2.55 -4.47
C ASP A 182 17.55 -3.22 -5.83
N SER A 183 18.62 -3.60 -6.55
CA SER A 183 18.51 -4.33 -7.81
C SER A 183 17.76 -5.66 -7.67
N PHE A 184 18.00 -6.41 -6.59
CA PHE A 184 17.32 -7.67 -6.32
C PHE A 184 15.82 -7.47 -6.06
N LEU A 185 15.46 -6.47 -5.26
CA LEU A 185 14.06 -6.14 -4.98
C LEU A 185 13.32 -5.68 -6.24
N ARG A 186 13.96 -4.88 -7.10
CA ARG A 186 13.41 -4.49 -8.41
C ARG A 186 13.16 -5.71 -9.29
N GLU A 187 14.12 -6.64 -9.36
CA GLU A 187 13.97 -7.85 -10.17
C GLU A 187 12.88 -8.79 -9.62
N CYS A 188 12.76 -8.88 -8.30
CA CYS A 188 11.66 -9.60 -7.67
C CYS A 188 10.31 -8.97 -8.00
N GLY A 189 10.22 -7.63 -8.00
CA GLY A 189 9.02 -6.90 -8.41
C GLY A 189 8.70 -7.02 -9.90
N ARG A 190 9.72 -7.14 -10.76
CA ARG A 190 9.57 -7.38 -12.20
C ARG A 190 8.93 -8.73 -12.49
N PHE A 191 9.39 -9.79 -11.81
CA PHE A 191 8.87 -11.15 -12.01
C PHE A 191 7.58 -11.46 -11.24
N ASN A 192 7.45 -10.94 -10.01
CA ASN A 192 6.32 -11.23 -9.13
C ASN A 192 5.33 -10.05 -9.09
N ILE A 193 4.85 -9.63 -10.27
CA ILE A 193 3.91 -8.51 -10.36
C ILE A 193 2.55 -8.94 -9.77
N PRO A 194 2.03 -8.24 -8.74
CA PRO A 194 0.74 -8.60 -8.13
C PRO A 194 -0.48 -8.41 -9.04
N ASP A 195 -0.40 -7.53 -10.04
CA ASP A 195 -1.51 -7.20 -10.96
C ASP A 195 -1.03 -7.21 -12.42
N PHE A 196 -1.83 -7.77 -13.32
CA PHE A 196 -1.54 -7.85 -14.76
C PHE A 196 -1.38 -6.46 -15.41
N VAL A 197 -2.07 -5.45 -14.83
CA VAL A 197 -2.04 -4.04 -15.23
C VAL A 197 -1.74 -3.21 -13.98
N SER A 198 -0.47 -2.99 -13.63
CA SER A 198 -0.11 -2.23 -12.43
C SER A 198 -0.49 -0.75 -12.50
N VAL A 199 -0.81 -0.25 -13.70
CA VAL A 199 -1.32 1.10 -13.90
C VAL A 199 -2.61 1.01 -14.72
N ARG A 200 -3.74 0.83 -14.02
CA ARG A 200 -5.04 1.31 -14.52
C ARG A 200 -5.02 2.82 -14.35
N LEU A 201 -4.34 3.52 -15.25
CA LEU A 201 -4.65 4.92 -15.48
C LEU A 201 -6.07 4.93 -16.05
N VAL A 202 -7.05 4.93 -15.16
CA VAL A 202 -8.38 5.43 -15.49
C VAL A 202 -8.20 6.95 -15.72
N CYS A 203 -7.44 7.30 -16.76
CA CYS A 203 -7.54 8.54 -17.48
C CYS A 203 -8.94 8.51 -18.03
N ASN A 204 -9.91 8.92 -17.20
CA ASN A 204 -11.18 9.38 -17.71
C ASN A 204 -10.82 10.60 -18.55
N ALA A 205 -10.51 10.36 -19.82
CA ALA A 205 -10.15 11.43 -20.74
C ALA A 205 -11.34 12.38 -20.70
N ARG A 206 -11.13 13.57 -20.12
CA ARG A 206 -12.19 14.59 -20.01
C ARG A 206 -12.47 15.24 -21.36
N LYS A 207 -11.51 15.08 -22.27
CA LYS A 207 -11.53 15.49 -23.67
C LYS A 207 -10.74 14.46 -24.46
N ASP A 208 -10.98 14.40 -25.75
CA ASP A 208 -10.22 13.57 -26.66
C ASP A 208 -8.75 13.99 -26.63
N PHE A 209 -7.86 13.02 -26.44
CA PHE A 209 -6.42 13.25 -26.40
C PHE A 209 -5.76 12.58 -27.60
N ARG A 210 -5.03 13.37 -28.37
CA ARG A 210 -4.25 12.89 -29.52
C ARG A 210 -2.79 12.76 -29.13
N PHE A 211 -2.26 11.55 -29.20
CA PHE A 211 -0.83 11.28 -29.06
C PHE A 211 -0.06 11.74 -30.31
N LYS A 212 1.26 11.91 -30.18
CA LYS A 212 2.14 12.34 -31.28
C LYS A 212 2.20 11.34 -32.44
N ASP A 213 1.94 10.07 -32.16
CA ASP A 213 1.85 8.97 -33.13
C ASP A 213 0.51 8.94 -33.88
N GLY A 214 -0.41 9.86 -33.56
CA GLY A 214 -1.74 9.94 -34.16
C GLY A 214 -2.82 9.17 -33.42
N THR A 215 -2.49 8.36 -32.41
CA THR A 215 -3.45 7.60 -31.60
C THR A 215 -4.40 8.55 -30.86
N ILE A 216 -5.70 8.30 -30.96
CA ILE A 216 -6.74 9.13 -30.30
C ILE A 216 -7.33 8.35 -29.13
N VAL A 217 -7.26 8.93 -27.94
CA VAL A 217 -7.97 8.44 -26.75
C VAL A 217 -9.28 9.22 -26.65
N PRO A 218 -10.43 8.58 -26.91
CA PRO A 218 -11.70 9.27 -26.84
C PRO A 218 -12.07 9.61 -25.40
N THR A 219 -12.90 10.63 -25.26
CA THR A 219 -13.48 11.04 -23.98
C THR A 219 -14.16 9.86 -23.29
N GLY A 220 -13.82 9.62 -22.02
CA GLY A 220 -14.35 8.51 -21.23
C GLY A 220 -13.71 7.14 -21.47
N ALA A 221 -12.74 7.01 -22.38
CA ALA A 221 -11.94 5.80 -22.51
C ALA A 221 -11.18 5.49 -21.20
N ARG A 222 -10.86 4.22 -20.96
CA ARG A 222 -9.95 3.80 -19.89
C ARG A 222 -8.66 3.28 -20.53
N VAL A 223 -7.52 3.77 -20.07
CA VAL A 223 -6.21 3.40 -20.61
C VAL A 223 -5.46 2.56 -19.58
N GLY A 224 -4.64 1.61 -20.01
CA GLY A 224 -3.84 0.78 -19.11
C GLY A 224 -2.44 0.61 -19.68
N ALA A 225 -1.44 0.52 -18.79
CA ALA A 225 -0.11 0.10 -19.20
C ALA A 225 0.04 -1.41 -18.96
N PRO A 226 0.41 -2.21 -19.99
CA PRO A 226 0.55 -3.66 -19.86
C PRO A 226 1.88 -4.01 -19.19
N SER A 227 2.01 -3.72 -17.90
CA SER A 227 3.28 -3.85 -17.19
C SER A 227 3.84 -5.26 -17.17
N LEU A 228 2.99 -6.31 -17.18
CA LEU A 228 3.49 -7.68 -17.33
C LEU A 228 4.21 -7.90 -18.66
N VAL A 229 3.73 -7.31 -19.75
CA VAL A 229 4.37 -7.44 -21.07
C VAL A 229 5.68 -6.66 -21.06
N LEU A 230 5.63 -5.38 -20.68
CA LEU A 230 6.80 -4.50 -20.65
C LEU A 230 7.92 -5.05 -19.75
N HIS A 231 7.56 -5.64 -18.61
CA HIS A 231 8.51 -6.22 -17.68
C HIS A 231 9.12 -7.54 -18.18
N ASN A 232 8.57 -8.18 -19.21
CA ASN A 232 9.09 -9.43 -19.79
C ASN A 232 9.55 -9.26 -21.24
N GLU A 233 9.66 -8.04 -21.73
CA GLU A 233 10.11 -7.76 -23.09
C GLU A 233 11.63 -8.01 -23.24
N SER A 234 11.98 -8.95 -24.13
CA SER A 234 13.37 -9.37 -24.38
C SER A 234 14.28 -8.27 -24.91
N GLN A 235 13.70 -7.21 -25.49
CA GLN A 235 14.43 -6.02 -25.92
C GLN A 235 15.02 -5.23 -24.73
N TYR A 236 14.39 -5.29 -23.55
CA TYR A 236 14.82 -4.57 -22.35
C TYR A 236 15.44 -5.51 -21.30
N TYR A 237 14.98 -6.75 -21.22
CA TYR A 237 15.42 -7.73 -20.22
C TYR A 237 15.90 -9.01 -20.93
N ARG A 238 17.20 -9.29 -20.83
CA ARG A 238 17.76 -10.56 -21.31
C ARG A 238 17.64 -11.60 -20.20
N ASP A 239 17.22 -12.82 -20.55
CA ASP A 239 17.13 -13.96 -19.63
C ASP A 239 18.50 -14.44 -19.12
#